data_AF-A0A358UYB1-F1
#
_entry.id   AF-A0A358UYB1-F1
#
_cell.length_a   1.000
_cell.length_b   1.000
_cell.length_c   1.000
_cell.angle_alpha   90.00
_cell.angle_beta   90.00
_cell.angle_gamma   90.00
#
_symmetry.space_group_name_H-M   'P 1'
#
loop_
_entity.id
_entity.type
_entity.pdbx_description
1 polymer ?
#
loop_
_entity_poly.entity_id
_entity_poly.type
_entity_poly.pdbx_seq_one_letter_code
_entity_poly.pdbx_strand_id
1 'polypeptide(L)'
;MGNIMEGVVSHGTGQLAAVKLFNVSGKTGTGQISGPTGGYMKGHYNAVFIGWVPSEAPVLAMAIVVREPDPSKGYYGGTVAAPIFGWIATEALRYLHIISSSAPDTSSVLPATVQAPRQSGAVREGKVVIPDLIGLTLREAHELISTLPLSFKPSGSGVAVKQTPNSGELLPLDSVVEVEFQPPGGIEHYAEDVGE
;
A
#
# COMPACT_ATOMS: atom_id res chain seq x y z
N MET A 1 -10.56 19.02 0.96
CA MET A 1 -11.97 18.61 1.16
C MET A 1 -12.00 17.11 1.04
N GLY A 2 -12.18 16.37 2.15
CA GLY A 2 -12.25 14.91 2.10
C GLY A 2 -13.50 14.46 1.35
N ASN A 3 -13.38 13.40 0.54
CA ASN A 3 -14.49 12.88 -0.26
C ASN A 3 -15.61 12.34 0.67
N ILE A 4 -16.88 12.51 0.28
CA ILE A 4 -18.06 12.11 1.08
C ILE A 4 -17.96 10.63 1.53
N MET A 5 -17.40 9.77 0.68
CA MET A 5 -17.24 8.34 0.96
C MET A 5 -16.11 8.01 1.95
N GLU A 6 -15.11 8.88 2.07
CA GLU A 6 -14.09 8.79 3.11
C GLU A 6 -14.69 9.12 4.48
N GLY A 7 -15.67 10.03 4.51
CA GLY A 7 -16.46 10.34 5.71
C GLY A 7 -17.17 9.12 6.29
N VAL A 8 -17.61 8.17 5.44
CA VAL A 8 -18.26 6.94 5.88
C VAL A 8 -17.31 6.04 6.67
N VAL A 9 -16.03 6.01 6.30
CA VAL A 9 -15.02 5.18 6.95
C VAL A 9 -14.38 5.92 8.13
N SER A 10 -14.10 7.22 8.00
CA SER A 10 -13.45 7.99 9.07
C SER A 10 -14.37 8.26 10.27
N HIS A 11 -15.67 8.52 10.04
CA HIS A 11 -16.60 8.93 11.10
C HIS A 11 -17.98 8.24 11.01
N GLY A 12 -18.21 7.42 9.98
CA GLY A 12 -19.52 6.86 9.67
C GLY A 12 -19.67 5.38 10.03
N THR A 13 -20.54 4.69 9.29
CA THR A 13 -20.87 3.27 9.53
C THR A 13 -19.82 2.29 9.00
N GLY A 14 -18.81 2.77 8.27
CA GLY A 14 -17.77 1.96 7.63
C GLY A 14 -16.44 1.91 8.38
N GLN A 15 -16.38 2.37 9.64
CA GLN A 15 -15.14 2.53 10.40
C GLN A 15 -14.23 1.29 10.45
N LEU A 16 -14.81 0.10 10.49
CA LEU A 16 -14.03 -1.13 10.53
C LEU A 16 -13.30 -1.46 9.21
N ALA A 17 -13.56 -0.73 8.12
CA ALA A 17 -12.80 -0.83 6.88
C ALA A 17 -11.52 0.02 6.86
N ALA A 18 -11.21 0.74 7.93
CA ALA A 18 -10.03 1.59 8.01
C ALA A 18 -8.75 0.77 7.80
N VAL A 19 -7.81 1.35 7.04
CA VAL A 19 -6.48 0.79 6.80
C VAL A 19 -5.47 1.76 7.41
N LYS A 20 -4.54 1.25 8.23
CA LYS A 20 -3.56 2.10 8.89
C LYS A 20 -2.72 2.86 7.85
N LEU A 21 -2.51 4.15 8.09
CA LEU A 21 -1.78 5.06 7.20
C LEU A 21 -2.45 5.31 5.84
N PHE A 22 -3.66 4.80 5.55
CA PHE A 22 -4.32 5.07 4.26
C PHE A 22 -5.72 5.58 4.47
N ASN A 23 -6.09 6.61 3.70
CA ASN A 23 -7.48 7.03 3.61
C ASN A 23 -8.24 6.02 2.76
N VAL A 24 -9.38 5.58 3.26
CA VAL A 24 -10.25 4.60 2.59
C VAL A 24 -11.57 5.28 2.27
N SER A 25 -11.98 5.20 1.01
CA SER A 25 -13.31 5.61 0.59
C SER A 25 -14.18 4.38 0.41
N GLY A 26 -15.37 4.35 1.01
CA GLY A 26 -16.25 3.21 0.86
C GLY A 26 -17.66 3.41 1.38
N LYS A 27 -18.50 2.41 1.15
CA LYS A 27 -19.89 2.41 1.59
C LYS A 27 -20.33 1.03 2.05
N THR A 28 -21.09 1.06 3.14
CA THR A 28 -21.82 -0.08 3.69
C THR A 28 -23.13 -0.33 2.94
N GLY A 29 -23.43 -1.59 2.69
CA GLY A 29 -24.72 -2.08 2.22
C GLY A 29 -25.23 -3.19 3.14
N THR A 30 -26.53 -3.18 3.45
CA THR A 30 -27.19 -4.27 4.16
C THR A 30 -28.55 -4.46 3.51
N GLY A 31 -28.73 -5.56 2.80
CA GLY A 31 -29.95 -5.82 2.02
C GLY A 31 -30.61 -7.11 2.47
N GLN A 32 -31.93 -7.11 2.62
CA GLN A 32 -32.68 -8.34 2.85
C GLN A 32 -32.71 -9.20 1.59
N ILE A 33 -32.69 -10.52 1.78
CA ILE A 33 -32.76 -11.48 0.68
C ILE A 33 -34.23 -11.72 0.31
N SER A 34 -34.53 -11.71 -1.00
CA SER A 34 -35.88 -11.96 -1.50
C SER A 34 -36.32 -13.41 -1.26
N GLY A 35 -37.59 -13.59 -0.88
CA GLY A 35 -38.20 -14.90 -0.71
C GLY A 35 -38.55 -15.57 -2.05
N PRO A 36 -38.64 -16.91 -2.08
CA PRO A 36 -38.97 -17.67 -3.29
C PRO A 36 -40.37 -17.37 -3.86
N THR A 37 -41.27 -16.84 -3.03
CA THR A 37 -42.65 -16.48 -3.40
C THR A 37 -42.89 -14.96 -3.42
N GLY A 38 -41.81 -14.17 -3.38
CA GLY A 38 -41.88 -12.71 -3.23
C GLY A 38 -41.64 -12.24 -1.78
N GLY A 39 -41.57 -10.92 -1.60
CA GLY A 39 -41.22 -10.31 -0.31
C GLY A 39 -39.79 -10.57 0.14
N TYR A 40 -39.48 -10.26 1.40
CA TYR A 40 -38.15 -10.44 2.01
C TYR A 40 -38.17 -11.54 3.07
N MET A 41 -37.13 -12.38 3.07
CA MET A 41 -36.94 -13.42 4.08
C MET A 41 -36.44 -12.80 5.39
N LYS A 42 -37.25 -12.92 6.45
CA LYS A 42 -36.89 -12.39 7.77
C LYS A 42 -35.66 -13.10 8.32
N GLY A 43 -34.62 -12.34 8.67
CA GLY A 43 -33.38 -12.89 9.21
C GLY A 43 -32.32 -13.20 8.15
N HIS A 44 -32.63 -13.08 6.86
CA HIS A 44 -31.70 -13.35 5.77
C HIS A 44 -31.23 -12.05 5.12
N TYR A 45 -29.92 -11.81 5.17
CA TYR A 45 -29.32 -10.56 4.73
C TYR A 45 -28.08 -10.82 3.87
N ASN A 46 -27.78 -9.87 2.99
CA ASN A 46 -26.46 -9.68 2.42
C ASN A 46 -25.78 -8.52 3.15
N ALA A 47 -24.65 -8.79 3.78
CA ALA A 47 -23.76 -7.76 4.31
C ALA A 47 -22.73 -7.39 3.26
N VAL A 48 -22.68 -6.10 2.89
CA VAL A 48 -21.85 -5.62 1.78
C VAL A 48 -20.98 -4.46 2.24
N PHE A 49 -19.74 -4.45 1.79
CA PHE A 49 -18.89 -3.26 1.82
C PHE A 49 -18.22 -3.11 0.46
N ILE A 50 -18.36 -1.94 -0.16
CA ILE A 50 -17.66 -1.59 -1.39
C ILE A 50 -16.76 -0.39 -1.11
N GLY A 51 -15.53 -0.42 -1.59
CA GLY A 51 -14.62 0.69 -1.37
C GLY A 51 -13.35 0.58 -2.20
N TRP A 52 -12.53 1.61 -2.05
CA TRP A 52 -11.22 1.70 -2.67
C TRP A 52 -10.21 2.38 -1.75
N VAL A 53 -8.93 2.08 -2.00
CA VAL A 53 -7.79 2.55 -1.21
C VAL A 53 -6.54 2.62 -2.08
N PRO A 54 -5.65 3.62 -1.89
CA PRO A 54 -5.90 4.90 -1.21
C PRO A 54 -7.08 5.69 -1.78
N SER A 55 -7.72 6.55 -0.98
CA SER A 55 -8.88 7.36 -1.37
C SER A 55 -8.54 8.35 -2.50
N GLU A 56 -7.35 8.92 -2.44
CA GLU A 56 -6.85 10.00 -3.31
C GLU A 56 -6.27 9.48 -4.63
N ALA A 57 -5.62 8.31 -4.59
CA ALA A 57 -5.00 7.65 -5.74
C ALA A 57 -5.29 6.15 -5.66
N PRO A 58 -6.48 5.70 -6.10
CA PRO A 58 -6.92 4.33 -5.91
C PRO A 58 -6.03 3.33 -6.65
N VAL A 59 -5.46 2.38 -5.93
CA VAL A 59 -4.70 1.24 -6.50
C VAL A 59 -5.44 -0.08 -6.32
N LEU A 60 -6.36 -0.14 -5.36
CA LEU A 60 -7.19 -1.29 -5.07
C LEU A 60 -8.64 -0.86 -4.88
N ALA A 61 -9.56 -1.49 -5.60
CA ALA A 61 -11.01 -1.36 -5.42
C ALA A 61 -11.61 -2.75 -5.22
N MET A 62 -12.49 -2.91 -4.23
CA MET A 62 -13.07 -4.20 -3.88
C MET A 62 -14.51 -4.08 -3.44
N ALA A 63 -15.30 -5.10 -3.74
CA ALA A 63 -16.62 -5.32 -3.16
C ALA A 63 -16.61 -6.63 -2.37
N ILE A 64 -16.85 -6.54 -1.07
CA ILE A 64 -17.00 -7.67 -0.17
C ILE A 64 -18.49 -7.93 0.02
N VAL A 65 -18.93 -9.14 -0.31
CA VAL A 65 -20.32 -9.58 -0.14
C VAL A 65 -20.32 -10.84 0.72
N VAL A 66 -20.90 -10.74 1.90
CA VAL A 66 -21.17 -11.88 2.77
C VAL A 66 -22.66 -12.15 2.75
N ARG A 67 -23.04 -13.25 2.10
CA ARG A 67 -24.42 -13.71 2.05
C ARG A 67 -24.73 -14.51 3.30
N GLU A 68 -25.90 -14.25 3.90
CA GLU A 68 -26.41 -14.95 5.08
C GLU A 68 -25.38 -15.04 6.22
N PRO A 69 -24.83 -13.89 6.67
CA PRO A 69 -23.90 -13.90 7.79
C PRO A 69 -24.60 -14.41 9.06
N ASP A 70 -23.82 -15.05 9.94
CA ASP A 70 -24.29 -15.50 11.25
C ASP A 70 -24.85 -14.31 12.06
N PRO A 71 -26.17 -14.24 12.29
CA PRO A 71 -26.79 -13.09 12.94
C PRO A 71 -26.30 -12.88 14.38
N SER A 72 -25.78 -13.93 15.04
CA SER A 72 -25.23 -13.82 16.39
C SER A 72 -23.92 -13.02 16.44
N LYS A 73 -23.22 -12.92 15.30
CA LYS A 73 -21.97 -12.15 15.12
C LYS A 73 -22.21 -10.80 14.42
N GLY A 74 -23.45 -10.53 14.03
CA GLY A 74 -23.87 -9.34 13.31
C GLY A 74 -24.16 -9.61 11.83
N TYR A 75 -24.96 -8.73 11.23
CA TYR A 75 -25.41 -8.86 9.83
C TYR A 75 -25.29 -7.56 9.03
N TYR A 76 -24.80 -6.48 9.65
CA TYR A 76 -24.61 -5.21 8.96
C TYR A 76 -23.34 -5.24 8.12
N GLY A 77 -23.38 -4.62 6.94
CA GLY A 77 -22.21 -4.45 6.07
C GLY A 77 -21.02 -3.80 6.78
N GLY A 78 -21.29 -2.85 7.69
CA GLY A 78 -20.28 -2.19 8.51
C GLY A 78 -19.62 -3.08 9.58
N THR A 79 -20.32 -4.08 10.11
CA THR A 79 -19.80 -4.96 11.16
C THR A 79 -19.22 -6.25 10.60
N VAL A 80 -19.72 -6.71 9.44
CA VAL A 80 -19.33 -7.99 8.83
C VAL A 80 -18.37 -7.79 7.67
N ALA A 81 -18.75 -7.00 6.67
CA ALA A 81 -18.00 -6.91 5.41
C ALA A 81 -16.86 -5.88 5.46
N ALA A 82 -17.05 -4.77 6.18
CA ALA A 82 -16.04 -3.73 6.35
C ALA A 82 -14.71 -4.22 6.97
N PRO A 83 -14.68 -5.00 8.09
CA PRO A 83 -13.41 -5.51 8.63
C PRO A 83 -12.68 -6.47 7.69
N ILE A 84 -13.42 -7.24 6.89
CA ILE A 84 -12.83 -8.10 5.86
C ILE A 84 -12.14 -7.25 4.79
N PHE A 85 -12.79 -6.17 4.33
CA PHE A 85 -12.17 -5.21 3.41
C PHE A 85 -10.87 -4.65 4.00
N GLY A 86 -10.90 -4.15 5.24
CA GLY A 86 -9.72 -3.55 5.89
C GLY A 86 -8.55 -4.53 6.00
N TRP A 87 -8.84 -5.79 6.35
CA TRP A 87 -7.82 -6.84 6.42
C TRP A 87 -7.21 -7.16 5.04
N ILE A 88 -8.05 -7.46 4.03
CA ILE A 88 -7.55 -7.78 2.67
C ILE A 88 -6.78 -6.60 2.09
N ALA A 89 -7.29 -5.37 2.26
CA ALA A 89 -6.64 -4.17 1.77
C ALA A 89 -5.26 -3.96 2.42
N THR A 90 -5.15 -4.18 3.73
CA THR A 90 -3.87 -4.06 4.45
C THR A 90 -2.83 -5.05 3.90
N GLU A 91 -3.23 -6.31 3.73
CA GLU A 91 -2.32 -7.35 3.23
C GLU A 91 -1.96 -7.12 1.75
N ALA A 92 -2.93 -6.73 0.92
CA ALA A 92 -2.70 -6.43 -0.49
C ALA A 92 -1.77 -5.22 -0.68
N LEU A 93 -1.97 -4.13 0.06
CA LEU A 93 -1.09 -2.95 -0.02
C LEU A 93 0.33 -3.25 0.44
N ARG A 94 0.47 -4.09 1.48
CA ARG A 94 1.80 -4.57 1.93
C ARG A 94 2.47 -5.39 0.84
N TYR A 95 1.74 -6.34 0.24
CA TYR A 95 2.25 -7.19 -0.84
C TYR A 95 2.67 -6.37 -2.08
N LEU A 96 1.91 -5.32 -2.40
CA LEU A 96 2.20 -4.42 -3.51
C LEU A 96 3.25 -3.34 -3.20
N HIS A 97 3.84 -3.36 -1.99
CA HIS A 97 4.80 -2.36 -1.52
C HIS A 97 4.32 -0.90 -1.66
N ILE A 98 3.02 -0.67 -1.47
CA ILE A 98 2.45 0.67 -1.54
C ILE A 98 2.78 1.41 -0.24
N ILE A 99 3.53 2.51 -0.37
CA ILE A 99 3.88 3.37 0.75
C ILE A 99 2.81 4.45 0.90
N SER A 100 2.41 4.72 2.13
CA SER A 100 1.50 5.80 2.43
C SER A 100 2.18 7.15 2.28
N SER A 101 1.55 8.06 1.53
CA SER A 101 1.93 9.47 1.48
C SER A 101 1.53 10.26 2.74
N SER A 102 0.85 9.64 3.70
CA SER A 102 0.28 10.27 4.90
C SER A 102 0.85 9.71 6.22
N ALA A 103 1.99 9.00 6.18
CA ALA A 103 2.72 8.70 7.39
C ALA A 103 3.01 10.00 8.16
N PRO A 104 2.75 10.06 9.48
CA PRO A 104 3.18 11.22 10.26
C PRO A 104 4.69 11.28 10.23
N ASP A 105 5.23 12.37 9.67
CA ASP A 105 6.64 12.73 9.79
C ASP A 105 7.03 12.71 11.28
N THR A 106 7.72 11.66 11.72
CA THR A 106 8.48 11.70 12.99
C THR A 106 9.79 12.46 12.85
N SER A 107 10.05 13.05 11.68
CA SER A 107 11.09 14.04 11.43
C SER A 107 10.71 15.44 11.96
N SER A 108 10.36 15.53 13.25
CA SER A 108 10.20 16.83 13.94
C SER A 108 10.84 16.80 15.32
N VAL A 109 12.14 16.55 15.35
CA VAL A 109 13.04 17.02 16.42
C VAL A 109 14.40 17.36 15.82
N LEU A 110 14.45 18.34 14.91
CA LEU A 110 15.64 19.18 14.72
C LEU A 110 15.17 20.62 14.40
N PRO A 111 15.77 21.64 15.03
CA PRO A 111 15.30 23.02 14.93
C PRO A 111 15.61 23.63 13.57
N ALA A 112 14.75 24.58 13.19
CA ALA A 112 14.72 25.34 11.95
C ALA A 112 16.09 25.72 11.37
N THR A 113 16.34 25.34 10.11
CA THR A 113 16.74 26.21 8.99
C THR A 113 16.93 25.34 7.76
N VAL A 114 16.07 25.54 6.76
CA VAL A 114 16.36 25.69 5.31
C VAL A 114 15.01 25.49 4.60
N GLN A 115 14.57 26.57 3.98
CA GLN A 115 13.37 26.65 3.17
C GLN A 115 13.70 26.17 1.75
N ALA A 116 12.97 25.19 1.23
CA ALA A 116 12.95 24.85 -0.19
C ALA A 116 11.61 24.21 -0.59
N PRO A 117 11.19 24.34 -1.85
CA PRO A 117 9.81 24.64 -2.24
C PRO A 117 8.90 23.41 -2.41
N ARG A 118 7.61 23.61 -2.13
CA ARG A 118 6.50 22.77 -2.63
C ARG A 118 6.57 22.72 -4.15
N GLN A 119 6.56 21.54 -4.80
CA GLN A 119 5.83 21.20 -6.06
C GLN A 119 5.85 19.66 -6.27
N SER A 120 4.69 19.00 -6.21
CA SER A 120 4.01 18.40 -7.39
C SER A 120 4.87 17.43 -8.21
N GLY A 121 4.67 16.13 -7.99
CA GLY A 121 5.06 15.05 -8.91
C GLY A 121 4.20 15.04 -10.18
N ALA A 122 4.19 16.17 -10.90
CA ALA A 122 3.79 16.20 -12.29
C ALA A 122 5.02 15.83 -13.11
N VAL A 123 4.89 14.80 -13.93
CA VAL A 123 5.82 14.52 -15.04
C VAL A 123 6.06 15.85 -15.77
N ARG A 124 7.25 16.42 -15.58
CA ARG A 124 7.70 17.64 -16.25
C ARG A 124 8.88 17.26 -17.12
N GLU A 125 8.64 17.35 -18.43
CA GLU A 125 9.66 17.37 -19.49
C GLU A 125 10.62 16.18 -19.53
N GLY A 126 10.16 15.00 -19.98
CA GLY A 126 11.05 13.93 -20.45
C GLY A 126 12.15 13.49 -19.48
N LYS A 127 11.94 13.67 -18.17
CA LYS A 127 12.85 13.28 -17.11
C LYS A 127 12.11 12.39 -16.13
N VAL A 128 12.77 11.31 -15.72
CA VAL A 128 12.23 10.28 -14.83
C VAL A 128 13.03 10.32 -13.53
N VAL A 129 12.33 10.24 -12.41
CA VAL A 129 12.96 10.15 -11.08
C VAL A 129 13.47 8.74 -10.88
N ILE A 130 14.74 8.58 -10.53
CA ILE A 130 15.31 7.27 -10.25
C ILE A 130 14.82 6.75 -8.87
N PRO A 131 14.24 5.54 -8.83
CA PRO A 131 13.81 4.92 -7.58
C PRO A 131 15.00 4.47 -6.72
N ASP A 132 14.75 4.22 -5.44
CA ASP A 132 15.70 3.54 -4.57
C ASP A 132 15.65 2.04 -4.83
N LEU A 133 16.81 1.48 -5.19
CA LEU A 133 17.01 0.09 -5.55
C LEU A 133 17.83 -0.64 -4.49
N ILE A 134 18.34 0.07 -3.48
CA ILE A 134 19.11 -0.52 -2.38
C ILE A 134 18.23 -1.48 -1.58
N GLY A 135 18.77 -2.65 -1.25
CA GLY A 135 18.04 -3.69 -0.54
C GLY A 135 17.19 -4.61 -1.43
N LEU A 136 17.02 -4.30 -2.71
CA LEU A 136 16.32 -5.17 -3.65
C LEU A 136 17.22 -6.28 -4.18
N THR A 137 16.63 -7.43 -4.49
CA THR A 137 17.30 -8.46 -5.27
C THR A 137 17.45 -8.04 -6.73
N LEU A 138 18.36 -8.67 -7.47
CA LEU A 138 18.56 -8.39 -8.89
C LEU A 138 17.25 -8.51 -9.69
N ARG A 139 16.40 -9.47 -9.35
CA ARG A 139 15.10 -9.68 -9.99
C ARG A 139 14.13 -8.53 -9.70
N GLU A 140 13.99 -8.14 -8.45
CA GLU A 140 13.10 -7.05 -8.03
C GLU A 140 13.56 -5.71 -8.62
N ALA A 141 14.88 -5.45 -8.61
CA ALA A 141 15.45 -4.26 -9.21
C ALA A 141 15.21 -4.21 -10.73
N HIS A 142 15.35 -5.34 -11.42
CA HIS A 142 15.07 -5.43 -12.86
C HIS A 142 13.59 -5.24 -13.17
N GLU A 143 12.69 -5.89 -12.43
CA GLU A 143 11.24 -5.73 -12.60
C GLU A 143 10.85 -4.25 -12.43
N LEU A 144 11.37 -3.57 -11.42
CA LEU A 144 11.06 -2.17 -11.15
C LEU A 144 11.60 -1.23 -12.24
N ILE A 145 12.86 -1.36 -12.63
CA ILE A 145 13.46 -0.48 -13.65
C ILE A 145 12.86 -0.75 -15.04
N SER A 146 12.44 -1.98 -15.35
CA SER A 146 11.80 -2.31 -16.64
C SER A 146 10.47 -1.59 -16.88
N THR A 147 9.84 -1.08 -15.82
CA THR A 147 8.62 -0.26 -15.93
C THR A 147 8.90 1.21 -16.26
N LEU A 148 10.17 1.62 -16.19
CA LEU A 148 10.64 2.97 -16.47
C LEU A 148 11.38 2.99 -17.81
N PRO A 149 11.38 4.12 -18.55
CA PRO A 149 12.19 4.28 -19.76
C PRO A 149 13.66 4.53 -19.35
N LEU A 150 14.28 3.57 -18.67
CA LEU A 150 15.64 3.60 -18.15
C LEU A 150 16.35 2.28 -18.49
N SER A 151 17.66 2.35 -18.67
CA SER A 151 18.49 1.16 -18.92
C SER A 151 19.07 0.63 -17.61
N PHE A 152 19.02 -0.68 -17.41
CA PHE A 152 19.55 -1.32 -16.20
C PHE A 152 20.88 -2.04 -16.47
N LYS A 153 21.91 -1.73 -15.66
CA LYS A 153 23.22 -2.39 -15.72
C LYS A 153 23.58 -2.98 -14.34
N PRO A 154 23.20 -4.23 -14.06
CA PRO A 154 23.55 -4.89 -12.81
C PRO A 154 25.02 -5.36 -12.81
N SER A 155 25.66 -5.32 -11.65
CA SER A 155 26.98 -5.89 -11.38
C SER A 155 26.98 -6.68 -10.07
N GLY A 156 27.50 -7.90 -10.05
CA GLY A 156 27.52 -8.76 -8.86
C GLY A 156 26.29 -9.66 -8.69
N SER A 157 26.04 -10.14 -7.47
CA SER A 157 24.94 -11.07 -7.15
C SER A 157 24.44 -10.88 -5.74
N GLY A 158 23.15 -11.14 -5.49
CA GLY A 158 22.54 -11.02 -4.15
C GLY A 158 21.65 -9.78 -4.06
N VAL A 159 21.91 -8.93 -3.06
CA VAL A 159 21.11 -7.76 -2.73
C VAL A 159 21.86 -6.49 -3.15
N ALA A 160 21.13 -5.50 -3.69
CA ALA A 160 21.68 -4.22 -4.10
C ALA A 160 22.23 -3.46 -2.89
N VAL A 161 23.53 -3.16 -2.90
CA VAL A 161 24.21 -2.40 -1.84
C VAL A 161 24.59 -0.99 -2.28
N LYS A 162 24.63 -0.76 -3.60
CA LYS A 162 24.98 0.53 -4.18
C LYS A 162 24.28 0.71 -5.51
N GLN A 163 23.87 1.95 -5.79
CA GLN A 163 23.35 2.35 -7.09
C GLN A 163 24.03 3.64 -7.57
N THR A 164 24.04 3.85 -8.87
CA THR A 164 24.47 5.10 -9.50
C THR A 164 23.64 5.29 -10.76
N PRO A 165 22.92 6.42 -10.92
CA PRO A 165 22.81 7.60 -10.04
C PRO A 165 22.10 7.35 -8.69
N ASN A 166 22.16 8.34 -7.78
CA ASN A 166 21.58 8.21 -6.43
C ASN A 166 20.04 8.26 -6.49
N SER A 167 19.36 7.58 -5.56
CA SER A 167 17.89 7.59 -5.50
C SER A 167 17.33 9.02 -5.42
N GLY A 168 16.22 9.28 -6.11
CA GLY A 168 15.57 10.60 -6.17
C GLY A 168 16.15 11.58 -7.21
N GLU A 169 17.23 11.23 -7.91
CA GLU A 169 17.80 12.04 -8.98
C GLU A 169 16.93 12.05 -10.25
N LEU A 170 16.90 13.18 -10.96
CA LEU A 170 16.14 13.34 -12.20
C LEU A 170 17.02 12.97 -13.40
N LEU A 171 16.67 11.87 -14.07
CA LEU A 171 17.42 11.37 -15.22
C LEU A 171 16.66 11.61 -16.53
N PRO A 172 17.37 11.96 -17.62
CA PRO A 172 16.81 11.89 -18.97
C PRO A 172 16.29 10.48 -19.31
N LEU A 173 15.34 10.39 -20.23
CA LEU A 173 14.91 9.11 -20.82
C LEU A 173 16.14 8.31 -21.32
N ASP A 174 16.06 6.98 -21.20
CA ASP A 174 17.06 6.00 -21.60
C ASP A 174 18.41 6.07 -20.85
N SER A 175 18.48 6.83 -19.76
CA SER A 175 19.67 6.87 -18.90
C SER A 175 19.99 5.50 -18.30
N VAL A 176 21.29 5.21 -18.14
CA VAL A 176 21.78 3.96 -17.56
C VAL A 176 21.87 4.07 -16.05
N VAL A 177 21.26 3.11 -15.37
CA VAL A 177 21.33 2.92 -13.92
C VAL A 177 22.24 1.72 -13.64
N GLU A 178 23.38 1.98 -13.01
CA GLU A 178 24.32 0.95 -12.55
C GLU A 178 23.98 0.57 -11.11
N VAL A 179 23.83 -0.74 -10.84
CA VAL A 179 23.54 -1.24 -9.50
C VAL A 179 24.49 -2.38 -9.14
N GLU A 180 25.12 -2.26 -7.99
CA GLU A 180 26.05 -3.24 -7.44
C GLU A 180 25.33 -4.14 -6.42
N PHE A 181 25.44 -5.44 -6.62
CA PHE A 181 24.82 -6.48 -5.81
C PHE A 181 25.89 -7.28 -5.07
N GLN A 182 25.69 -7.46 -3.77
CA GLN A 182 26.55 -8.30 -2.95
C GLN A 182 25.73 -9.44 -2.31
N PRO A 183 26.34 -10.63 -2.11
CA PRO A 183 25.68 -11.73 -1.43
C PRO A 183 25.27 -11.28 -0.02
N PRO A 184 24.10 -11.67 0.47
CA PRO A 184 23.72 -11.38 1.85
C PRO A 184 24.77 -11.99 2.79
N GLY A 185 25.49 -11.13 3.52
CA GLY A 185 26.52 -11.54 4.47
C GLY A 185 25.95 -12.52 5.48
N GLY A 186 26.62 -13.66 5.64
CA GLY A 186 26.29 -14.65 6.65
C GLY A 186 26.33 -14.05 8.05
N ILE A 187 25.39 -14.48 8.87
CA ILE A 187 25.24 -14.16 10.29
C ILE A 187 26.61 -14.32 10.99
N GLU A 188 27.18 -13.21 11.50
CA GLU A 188 28.28 -13.28 12.46
C GLU A 188 27.73 -13.92 13.74
N HIS A 189 28.01 -15.20 13.94
CA HIS A 189 27.87 -15.84 15.23
C HIS A 189 29.08 -15.46 16.11
N TYR A 190 28.85 -14.56 17.06
CA TYR A 190 29.65 -14.48 18.28
C TYR A 190 29.57 -15.83 19.00
N ALA A 191 30.71 -16.50 19.14
CA ALA A 191 30.92 -17.55 20.12
C ALA A 191 32.24 -17.24 20.85
N GLU A 192 32.18 -16.31 21.80
CA GLU A 192 33.17 -16.23 22.85
C GLU A 192 32.82 -17.28 23.92
N ASP A 193 33.71 -18.27 24.01
CA ASP A 193 34.34 -18.73 25.24
C ASP A 193 33.45 -19.38 26.33
N VAL A 194 33.44 -20.71 26.32
CA VAL A 194 33.37 -21.53 27.55
C VAL A 194 34.55 -22.50 27.52
N GLY A 195 35.68 -22.02 28.05
CA GLY A 195 36.82 -22.84 28.44
C GLY A 195 36.58 -23.56 29.76
N GLU A 196 36.93 -24.85 29.74
CA GLU A 196 37.32 -25.80 30.81
C GLU A 196 36.74 -25.68 32.23
#